data_AF-A0A9N9HBN4-F1
#
_entry.id   AF-A0A9N9HBN4-F1
#
_cell.length_a   1.000
_cell.length_b   1.000
_cell.length_c   1.000
_cell.angle_alpha   90.00
_cell.angle_beta   90.00
_cell.angle_gamma   90.00
#
_symmetry.space_group_name_H-M   'P 1'
#
loop_
_entity.id
_entity.type
_entity.pdbx_description
1 polymer ?
#
loop_
_entity_poly.entity_id
_entity_poly.type
_entity_poly.pdbx_seq_one_letter_code
_entity_poly.pdbx_strand_id
1 'polypeptide(L)'
;DKTGTLTQNRMAITNVHIDQVSYNQGECRQAQLEKSPGFTQLVSVGRLCNAASFDPSTMSLSISDRLVLGDGTDAAVLRFVTEYAVDETEIENFTKIAEIPFNSKNKWMLRIMRPKNIDNVYKTLCPILMIKGAPDVLFRNCTRIIDADGNEKPFGLLERQTLAKVQEEWSSSGRRVIALCYRIIKNESEIPKDTASLEEVEKLAYNLT
;
A
#
# COMPACT_ATOMS: atom_id res chain seq x y z
N ASP A 1 22.51 5.60 34.68
CA ASP A 1 22.58 4.84 33.43
C ASP A 1 21.66 5.43 32.38
N LYS A 2 22.24 5.95 31.29
CA LYS A 2 21.54 6.54 30.12
C LYS A 2 22.14 5.96 28.84
N THR A 3 22.26 4.64 28.79
CA THR A 3 22.45 3.90 27.53
C THR A 3 21.05 3.71 26.97
N GLY A 4 20.63 4.33 25.87
CA GLY A 4 21.34 4.40 24.61
C GLY A 4 20.46 3.72 23.57
N THR A 5 19.26 4.27 23.34
CA THR A 5 18.52 3.99 22.11
C THR A 5 17.96 5.32 21.64
N LEU A 6 18.84 6.09 21.00
CA LEU A 6 18.43 7.09 20.03
C LEU A 6 17.59 6.33 19.01
N THR A 7 16.27 6.36 19.16
CA THR A 7 15.39 6.08 18.03
C THR A 7 15.87 7.03 16.94
N GLN A 8 16.43 6.49 15.86
CA GLN A 8 16.60 7.29 14.66
C GLN A 8 15.22 7.90 14.41
N ASN A 9 15.13 9.23 14.32
CA ASN A 9 13.86 9.94 14.10
C ASN A 9 13.34 9.66 12.68
N ARG A 10 13.00 8.39 12.44
CA ARG A 10 12.70 7.75 11.17
C ARG A 10 11.53 6.81 11.42
N MET A 11 10.45 7.02 10.66
CA MET A 11 9.30 6.13 10.70
C MET A 11 9.69 4.76 10.12
N ALA A 12 9.13 3.69 10.69
CA ALA A 12 9.30 2.32 10.23
C ALA A 12 7.98 1.56 10.35
N ILE A 13 7.75 0.60 9.45
CA ILE A 13 6.62 -0.31 9.57
C ILE A 13 6.95 -1.34 10.66
N THR A 14 6.10 -1.41 11.69
CA THR A 14 6.26 -2.38 12.78
C THR A 14 5.39 -3.61 12.59
N ASN A 15 4.21 -3.43 12.01
CA ASN A 15 3.20 -4.46 11.83
C ASN A 15 2.43 -4.26 10.54
N VAL A 16 1.95 -5.36 9.98
CA VAL A 16 1.04 -5.41 8.84
C VAL A 16 -0.15 -6.28 9.23
N HIS A 17 -1.34 -6.00 8.70
CA HIS A 17 -2.54 -6.79 8.97
C HIS A 17 -3.30 -7.02 7.67
N ILE A 18 -3.69 -8.29 7.45
CA ILE A 18 -4.46 -8.75 6.28
C ILE A 18 -5.59 -9.61 6.80
N ASP A 19 -6.83 -9.16 6.59
CA ASP A 19 -8.06 -9.81 7.04
C ASP A 19 -8.13 -10.16 8.54
N GLN A 20 -7.65 -11.34 8.94
CA GLN A 20 -7.62 -11.81 10.33
C GLN A 20 -6.19 -11.98 10.86
N VAL A 21 -5.18 -11.84 9.99
CA VAL A 21 -3.78 -12.16 10.30
C VAL A 21 -2.99 -10.88 10.49
N SER A 22 -2.31 -10.78 11.63
CA SER A 22 -1.31 -9.73 11.88
C SER A 22 0.09 -10.32 11.72
N TYR A 23 0.97 -9.56 11.10
CA TYR A 23 2.37 -9.91 10.89
C TYR A 23 3.24 -8.89 11.62
N ASN A 24 4.14 -9.36 12.48
CA ASN A 24 5.33 -8.65 12.92
C ASN A 24 6.48 -8.83 11.91
N GLN A 25 7.65 -8.22 12.16
CA GLN A 25 8.78 -8.27 11.21
C GLN A 25 9.24 -9.70 10.87
N GLY A 26 9.28 -10.61 11.85
CA GLY A 26 9.66 -12.01 11.62
C GLY A 26 8.61 -12.77 10.79
N GLU A 27 7.34 -12.52 11.08
CA GLU A 27 6.21 -13.12 10.34
C GLU A 27 6.11 -12.59 8.90
N CYS A 28 6.42 -11.31 8.67
CA CYS A 28 6.53 -10.74 7.33
C CYS A 28 7.60 -11.47 6.49
N ARG A 29 8.74 -11.79 7.10
CA ARG A 29 9.81 -12.55 6.42
C ARG A 29 9.35 -13.96 6.06
N GLN A 30 8.64 -14.62 6.96
CA GLN A 30 8.06 -15.94 6.67
C GLN A 30 7.05 -15.87 5.52
N ALA A 31 6.09 -14.93 5.57
CA ALA A 31 5.09 -14.73 4.52
C ALA A 31 5.73 -14.43 3.14
N GLN A 32 6.83 -13.67 3.12
CA GLN A 32 7.63 -13.44 1.90
C GLN A 32 8.24 -14.75 1.37
N LEU A 33 8.87 -15.55 2.23
CA LEU A 33 9.51 -16.81 1.84
C LEU A 33 8.50 -17.83 1.31
N GLU A 34 7.32 -17.86 1.91
CA GLU A 34 6.19 -18.71 1.49
C GLU A 34 5.46 -18.18 0.26
N LYS A 35 5.81 -16.96 -0.20
CA LYS A 35 5.13 -16.25 -1.30
C LYS A 35 3.62 -16.16 -1.06
N SER A 36 3.22 -15.84 0.17
CA SER A 36 1.80 -15.62 0.52
C SER A 36 1.17 -14.63 -0.47
N PRO A 37 0.09 -15.00 -1.18
CA PRO A 37 -0.47 -14.13 -2.21
C PRO A 37 -1.03 -12.82 -1.66
N GLY A 38 -1.75 -12.86 -0.52
CA GLY A 38 -2.27 -11.66 0.12
C GLY A 38 -1.16 -10.71 0.57
N PHE A 39 -0.08 -11.24 1.15
CA PHE A 39 1.08 -10.45 1.53
C PHE A 39 1.80 -9.85 0.30
N THR A 40 1.94 -10.63 -0.77
CA THR A 40 2.54 -10.16 -2.03
C THR A 40 1.72 -9.02 -2.66
N GLN A 41 0.38 -9.14 -2.66
CA GLN A 41 -0.51 -8.07 -3.11
C GLN A 41 -0.38 -6.80 -2.25
N LEU A 42 -0.26 -6.94 -0.92
CA LEU A 42 -0.05 -5.80 -0.02
C LEU A 42 1.28 -5.08 -0.31
N VAL A 43 2.36 -5.84 -0.47
CA VAL A 43 3.68 -5.30 -0.85
C VAL A 43 3.60 -4.57 -2.20
N SER A 44 2.93 -5.16 -3.19
CA SER A 44 2.73 -4.56 -4.52
C SER A 44 1.98 -3.22 -4.45
N VAL A 45 0.86 -3.14 -3.72
CA VAL A 45 0.15 -1.86 -3.52
C VAL A 45 1.03 -0.82 -2.82
N GLY A 46 1.75 -1.23 -1.77
CA GLY A 46 2.64 -0.34 -1.03
C GLY A 46 3.82 0.17 -1.84
N ARG A 47 4.28 -0.60 -2.84
CA ARG A 47 5.34 -0.20 -3.79
C ARG A 47 4.81 0.73 -4.87
N LEU A 48 3.71 0.33 -5.52
CA LEU A 48 3.19 1.02 -6.70
C LEU A 48 2.43 2.30 -6.34
N CYS A 49 1.79 2.36 -5.17
CA CYS A 49 1.15 3.56 -4.61
C CYS A 49 2.06 4.25 -3.58
N ASN A 50 3.23 4.74 -4.04
CA ASN A 50 4.22 5.38 -3.17
C ASN A 50 4.89 6.59 -3.82
N ALA A 51 4.86 7.75 -3.15
CA ALA A 51 5.44 8.99 -3.63
C ALA A 51 6.93 9.14 -3.28
N ALA A 52 7.47 8.27 -2.42
CA ALA A 52 8.89 8.30 -2.09
C ALA A 52 9.76 7.58 -3.12
N SER A 53 11.04 7.95 -3.16
CA SER A 53 12.09 7.30 -3.97
C SER A 53 13.41 7.23 -3.20
N PHE A 54 14.25 6.24 -3.50
CA PHE A 54 15.62 6.23 -2.97
C PHE A 54 16.47 7.28 -3.66
N ASP A 55 17.38 7.91 -2.92
CA ASP A 55 18.40 8.78 -3.51
C ASP A 55 19.39 7.92 -4.31
N PRO A 56 19.55 8.17 -5.62
CA PRO A 56 20.48 7.43 -6.48
C PRO A 56 21.92 7.39 -5.96
N SER A 57 22.37 8.42 -5.23
CA SER A 57 23.74 8.50 -4.71
C SER A 57 24.01 7.52 -3.57
N THR A 58 22.98 6.90 -3.00
CA THR A 58 23.08 5.99 -1.85
C THR A 58 22.72 4.55 -2.18
N MET A 59 22.50 4.22 -3.45
CA MET A 59 22.06 2.87 -3.88
C MET A 59 23.06 1.74 -3.54
N SER A 60 24.34 2.07 -3.33
CA SER A 60 25.37 1.13 -2.88
C SER A 60 25.25 0.73 -1.41
N LEU A 61 24.45 1.46 -0.62
CA LEU A 61 24.23 1.17 0.80
C LEU A 61 23.13 0.12 0.99
N SER A 62 23.11 -0.46 2.19
CA SER A 62 22.00 -1.31 2.67
C SER A 62 20.67 -0.55 2.63
N ILE A 63 19.54 -1.25 2.44
CA ILE A 63 18.21 -0.62 2.34
C ILE A 63 17.91 0.29 3.55
N SER A 64 18.37 -0.05 4.75
CA SER A 64 18.19 0.75 5.96
C SER A 64 18.98 2.06 5.95
N ASP A 65 20.11 2.10 5.24
CA ASP A 65 21.04 3.23 5.21
C ASP A 65 20.85 4.14 4.00
N ARG A 66 20.17 3.66 2.94
CA ARG A 66 19.85 4.49 1.76
C ARG A 66 19.11 5.75 2.18
N LEU A 67 19.42 6.89 1.57
CA LEU A 67 18.61 8.09 1.73
C LEU A 67 17.30 7.91 0.94
N VAL A 68 16.20 8.41 1.49
CA VAL A 68 14.88 8.34 0.86
C VAL A 68 14.32 9.76 0.75
N LEU A 69 13.88 10.12 -0.45
CA LEU A 69 13.22 11.37 -0.77
C LEU A 69 11.71 11.14 -0.68
N GLY A 70 11.00 11.92 0.14
CA GLY A 70 9.56 11.77 0.39
C GLY A 70 9.19 12.03 1.85
N ASP A 71 7.91 11.97 2.20
CA ASP A 71 7.48 12.08 3.59
C ASP A 71 7.83 10.82 4.39
N GLY A 72 7.82 10.93 5.73
CA GLY A 72 8.23 9.84 6.61
C GLY A 72 7.38 8.56 6.46
N THR A 73 6.09 8.67 6.13
CA THR A 73 5.20 7.52 5.94
C THR A 73 5.58 6.79 4.67
N ASP A 74 5.71 7.52 3.57
CA ASP A 74 6.04 6.96 2.26
C ASP A 74 7.46 6.39 2.25
N ALA A 75 8.38 7.03 2.95
CA ALA A 75 9.73 6.51 3.15
C ALA A 75 9.74 5.20 3.95
N ALA A 76 8.93 5.10 5.02
CA ALA A 76 8.81 3.87 5.80
C ALA A 76 8.22 2.72 4.98
N VAL A 77 7.15 3.00 4.22
CA VAL A 77 6.53 2.02 3.32
C VAL A 77 7.51 1.60 2.23
N LEU A 78 8.23 2.54 1.60
CA LEU A 78 9.17 2.24 0.52
C LEU A 78 10.29 1.31 0.99
N ARG A 79 10.86 1.56 2.18
CA ARG A 79 11.88 0.66 2.76
C ARG A 79 11.32 -0.72 3.00
N PHE A 80 10.16 -0.80 3.67
CA PHE A 80 9.50 -2.05 3.98
C PHE A 80 9.22 -2.87 2.72
N VAL A 81 8.54 -2.31 1.73
CA VAL A 81 8.21 -3.06 0.51
C VAL A 81 9.44 -3.40 -0.33
N THR A 82 10.53 -2.64 -0.24
CA THR A 82 11.79 -2.99 -0.94
C THR A 82 12.49 -4.15 -0.25
N GLU A 83 12.45 -4.22 1.08
CA GLU A 83 13.00 -5.33 1.85
C GLU A 83 12.24 -6.64 1.60
N TYR A 84 10.92 -6.55 1.42
CA TYR A 84 10.03 -7.70 1.23
C TYR A 84 9.57 -7.91 -0.24
N ALA A 85 10.15 -7.18 -1.20
CA ALA A 85 9.79 -7.30 -2.61
C ALA A 85 10.11 -8.71 -3.13
N VAL A 86 9.21 -9.25 -3.97
CA VAL A 86 9.49 -10.46 -4.75
C VAL A 86 10.28 -10.11 -6.02
N ASP A 87 9.99 -8.94 -6.59
CA ASP A 87 10.67 -8.37 -7.75
C ASP A 87 10.94 -6.88 -7.51
N GLU A 88 12.21 -6.49 -7.41
CA GLU A 88 12.60 -5.08 -7.21
C GLU A 88 12.26 -4.19 -8.42
N THR A 89 12.15 -4.81 -9.60
CA THR A 89 11.83 -4.17 -10.89
C THR A 89 10.33 -4.09 -11.16
N GLU A 90 9.47 -4.54 -10.22
CA GLU A 90 8.01 -4.57 -10.39
C GLU A 90 7.45 -3.24 -10.91
N ILE A 91 7.94 -2.11 -10.39
CA ILE A 91 7.47 -0.78 -10.81
C ILE A 91 7.66 -0.52 -12.31
N GLU A 92 8.69 -1.10 -12.92
CA GLU A 92 8.98 -1.00 -14.36
C GLU A 92 8.00 -1.83 -15.20
N ASN A 93 7.37 -2.85 -14.60
CA ASN A 93 6.34 -3.68 -15.22
C ASN A 93 4.96 -3.03 -15.26
N PHE A 94 4.82 -1.80 -14.73
CA PHE A 94 3.58 -1.03 -14.77
C PHE A 94 3.79 0.34 -15.43
N THR A 95 2.72 0.86 -16.04
CA THR A 95 2.66 2.22 -16.57
C THR A 95 1.69 3.03 -15.71
N LYS A 96 2.14 4.16 -15.16
CA LYS A 96 1.28 5.09 -14.41
C LYS A 96 0.35 5.82 -15.38
N ILE A 97 -0.96 5.67 -15.20
CA ILE A 97 -2.00 6.33 -15.99
C ILE A 97 -2.37 7.68 -15.37
N ALA A 98 -2.61 7.69 -14.05
CA ALA A 98 -3.06 8.85 -13.29
C ALA A 98 -2.52 8.81 -11.86
N GLU A 99 -2.45 9.96 -11.21
CA GLU A 99 -2.03 10.11 -9.83
C GLU A 99 -2.74 11.29 -9.17
N ILE A 100 -3.18 11.08 -7.92
CA ILE A 100 -3.55 12.15 -7.00
C ILE A 100 -2.60 12.01 -5.80
N PRO A 101 -1.69 12.98 -5.58
CA PRO A 101 -0.80 12.94 -4.43
C PRO A 101 -1.59 13.06 -3.13
N PHE A 102 -0.97 12.61 -2.03
CA PHE A 102 -1.59 12.75 -0.71
C PHE A 102 -1.93 14.22 -0.43
N ASN A 103 -3.15 14.46 0.05
CA ASN A 103 -3.54 15.76 0.57
C ASN A 103 -4.30 15.61 1.90
N SER A 104 -4.13 16.58 2.80
CA SER A 104 -4.70 16.53 4.16
C SER A 104 -6.22 16.68 4.20
N LYS A 105 -6.82 17.25 3.16
CA LYS A 105 -8.28 17.40 3.03
C LYS A 105 -8.95 16.04 2.83
N ASN A 106 -8.41 15.26 1.90
CA ASN A 106 -8.96 13.96 1.51
C ASN A 106 -8.38 12.81 2.34
N LYS A 107 -7.17 12.99 2.90
CA LYS A 107 -6.44 12.02 3.73
C LYS A 107 -6.08 10.71 3.02
N TRP A 108 -5.91 10.76 1.69
CA TRP A 108 -5.45 9.63 0.89
C TRP A 108 -4.63 10.09 -0.32
N MET A 109 -3.88 9.15 -0.88
CA MET A 109 -3.17 9.20 -2.16
C MET A 109 -3.72 8.11 -3.07
N LEU A 110 -3.85 8.40 -4.37
CA LEU A 110 -4.35 7.46 -5.38
C LEU A 110 -3.40 7.39 -6.57
N ARG A 111 -3.25 6.20 -7.15
CA ARG A 111 -2.64 5.98 -8.46
C ARG A 111 -3.46 5.01 -9.28
N ILE A 112 -3.47 5.19 -10.60
CA ILE A 112 -3.97 4.20 -11.54
C ILE A 112 -2.76 3.65 -12.30
N MET A 113 -2.53 2.35 -12.20
CA MET A 113 -1.39 1.66 -12.79
C MET A 113 -1.89 0.62 -13.80
N ARG A 114 -1.30 0.57 -15.00
CA ARG A 114 -1.58 -0.45 -16.00
C ARG A 114 -0.44 -1.46 -16.07
N PRO A 115 -0.69 -2.76 -15.84
CA PRO A 115 0.32 -3.80 -16.07
C PRO A 115 0.76 -3.83 -17.53
N LYS A 116 2.06 -4.02 -17.80
CA LYS A 116 2.62 -4.17 -19.15
C LYS A 116 2.57 -5.61 -19.65
N ASN A 117 2.43 -6.58 -18.75
CA ASN A 117 2.38 -8.01 -19.04
C ASN A 117 1.36 -8.71 -18.13
N ILE A 118 0.89 -9.90 -18.53
CA ILE A 118 -0.08 -10.70 -17.76
C ILE A 118 0.56 -11.38 -16.54
N ASP A 119 1.89 -11.52 -16.54
CA ASP A 119 2.65 -12.15 -15.46
C ASP A 119 2.96 -11.17 -14.32
N ASN A 120 1.94 -10.47 -13.86
CA ASN A 120 2.00 -9.61 -12.67
C ASN A 120 1.26 -10.26 -11.50
N VAL A 121 1.36 -9.65 -10.32
CA VAL A 121 0.73 -10.13 -9.07
C VAL A 121 -0.78 -10.31 -9.19
N TYR A 122 -1.44 -9.50 -10.03
CA TYR A 122 -2.89 -9.48 -10.20
C TYR A 122 -3.39 -10.31 -11.39
N LYS A 123 -2.47 -10.93 -12.16
CA LYS A 123 -2.76 -11.78 -13.32
C LYS A 123 -3.77 -11.16 -14.30
N THR A 124 -3.64 -9.86 -14.55
CA THR A 124 -4.52 -9.08 -15.44
C THR A 124 -3.74 -8.05 -16.25
N LEU A 125 -4.27 -7.62 -17.40
CA LEU A 125 -3.79 -6.43 -18.13
C LEU A 125 -4.70 -5.21 -17.88
N CYS A 126 -5.79 -5.38 -17.14
CA CYS A 126 -6.68 -4.29 -16.77
C CYS A 126 -5.96 -3.27 -15.89
N PRO A 127 -6.28 -1.98 -16.02
CA PRO A 127 -5.83 -0.94 -15.10
C PRO A 127 -6.26 -1.22 -13.67
N ILE A 128 -5.40 -0.85 -12.74
CA ILE A 128 -5.58 -1.09 -11.31
C ILE A 128 -5.53 0.25 -10.61
N LEU A 129 -6.63 0.61 -9.97
CA LEU A 129 -6.67 1.73 -9.03
C LEU A 129 -6.05 1.24 -7.72
N MET A 130 -5.06 1.98 -7.22
CA MET A 130 -4.39 1.73 -5.96
C MET A 130 -4.51 2.98 -5.11
N ILE A 131 -4.94 2.83 -3.87
CA ILE A 131 -5.20 3.95 -2.97
C ILE A 131 -4.67 3.61 -1.57
N LYS A 132 -4.06 4.61 -0.93
CA LYS A 132 -3.62 4.50 0.46
C LYS A 132 -4.01 5.73 1.26
N GLY A 133 -4.32 5.56 2.54
CA GLY A 133 -4.78 6.67 3.34
C GLY A 133 -5.34 6.26 4.69
N ALA A 134 -6.10 7.16 5.29
CA ALA A 134 -6.72 6.95 6.58
C ALA A 134 -7.77 5.81 6.51
N PRO A 135 -7.69 4.79 7.39
CA PRO A 135 -8.61 3.65 7.35
C PRO A 135 -10.11 4.03 7.43
N ASP A 136 -10.45 4.99 8.30
CA ASP A 136 -11.81 5.48 8.52
C ASP A 136 -12.40 6.18 7.29
N VAL A 137 -11.55 6.72 6.41
CA VAL A 137 -11.94 7.34 5.14
C VAL A 137 -12.09 6.28 4.06
N LEU A 138 -11.12 5.37 3.91
CA LEU A 138 -11.10 4.41 2.81
C LEU A 138 -12.12 3.29 2.98
N PHE A 139 -12.25 2.72 4.19
CA PHE A 139 -13.09 1.55 4.43
C PHE A 139 -14.56 1.79 4.08
N ARG A 140 -15.06 3.02 4.16
CA ARG A 140 -16.44 3.39 3.79
C ARG A 140 -16.76 3.10 2.32
N ASN A 141 -15.74 3.13 1.46
CA ASN A 141 -15.90 2.96 0.01
C ASN A 141 -15.49 1.56 -0.49
N CYS A 142 -14.95 0.71 0.40
CA CYS A 142 -14.60 -0.68 0.07
C CYS A 142 -15.79 -1.60 0.27
N THR A 143 -16.02 -2.55 -0.63
CA THR A 143 -17.04 -3.61 -0.50
C THR A 143 -16.43 -5.01 -0.39
N ARG A 144 -15.12 -5.12 -0.61
CA ARG A 144 -14.32 -6.34 -0.60
C ARG A 144 -13.08 -6.16 0.25
N ILE A 145 -12.56 -7.27 0.76
CA ILE A 145 -11.28 -7.37 1.46
C ILE A 145 -10.53 -8.59 0.92
N ILE A 146 -9.20 -8.51 0.94
CA ILE A 146 -8.30 -9.60 0.58
C ILE A 146 -7.91 -10.38 1.84
N ASP A 147 -7.98 -11.71 1.77
CA ASP A 147 -7.45 -12.60 2.81
C ASP A 147 -5.95 -12.92 2.64
N ALA A 148 -5.36 -13.65 3.58
CA ALA A 148 -3.94 -13.99 3.56
C ALA A 148 -3.55 -14.86 2.33
N ASP A 149 -4.52 -15.58 1.75
CA ASP A 149 -4.36 -16.42 0.56
C ASP A 149 -4.56 -15.64 -0.74
N GLY A 150 -4.85 -14.33 -0.66
CA GLY A 150 -5.01 -13.43 -1.80
C GLY A 150 -6.40 -13.46 -2.44
N ASN A 151 -7.39 -14.09 -1.79
CA ASN A 151 -8.75 -14.16 -2.30
C ASN A 151 -9.58 -12.95 -1.83
N GLU A 152 -10.45 -12.49 -2.71
CA GLU A 152 -11.45 -11.48 -2.36
C GLU A 152 -12.62 -12.12 -1.61
N LYS A 153 -13.03 -11.51 -0.50
CA LYS A 153 -14.27 -11.83 0.20
C LYS A 153 -15.07 -10.56 0.53
N PRO A 154 -16.38 -10.67 0.82
CA PRO A 154 -17.19 -9.52 1.20
C PRO A 154 -16.63 -8.79 2.41
N PHE A 155 -16.58 -7.46 2.34
CA PHE A 155 -16.19 -6.61 3.47
C PHE A 155 -17.43 -6.12 4.23
N GLY A 156 -17.97 -7.04 5.03
CA GLY A 156 -19.21 -6.88 5.78
C GLY A 156 -19.00 -6.17 7.13
N LEU A 157 -20.02 -6.23 7.98
CA LEU A 157 -20.00 -5.59 9.30
C LEU A 157 -18.92 -6.21 10.21
N LEU A 158 -18.77 -7.53 10.18
CA LEU A 158 -17.82 -8.24 11.02
C LEU A 158 -16.38 -7.86 10.68
N GLU A 159 -16.01 -7.92 9.41
CA GLU A 159 -14.65 -7.58 8.95
C GLU A 159 -14.32 -6.11 9.27
N ARG A 160 -15.28 -5.19 9.10
CA ARG A 160 -15.12 -3.78 9.47
C ARG A 160 -14.86 -3.60 10.95
N GLN A 161 -15.59 -4.32 11.80
CA GLN A 161 -15.40 -4.27 13.26
C GLN A 161 -14.03 -4.82 13.65
N THR A 162 -13.59 -5.93 13.04
CA THR A 162 -12.24 -6.48 13.26
C THR A 162 -11.17 -5.47 12.89
N LEU A 163 -11.21 -4.88 11.69
CA LEU A 163 -10.19 -3.91 11.27
C LEU A 163 -10.23 -2.62 12.10
N ALA A 164 -11.42 -2.16 12.51
CA ALA A 164 -11.55 -1.00 13.39
C ALA A 164 -10.91 -1.24 14.76
N LYS A 165 -11.08 -2.44 15.32
CA LYS A 165 -10.44 -2.83 16.58
C LYS A 165 -8.92 -2.87 16.46
N VAL A 166 -8.39 -3.47 15.38
CA VAL A 166 -6.93 -3.49 15.13
C VAL A 166 -6.39 -2.07 14.96
N GLN A 167 -7.10 -1.21 14.22
CA GLN A 167 -6.74 0.20 14.08
C GLN A 167 -6.69 0.90 15.44
N GLU A 168 -7.69 0.71 16.29
CA GLU A 168 -7.76 1.31 17.62
C GLU A 168 -6.60 0.85 18.51
N GLU A 169 -6.36 -0.46 18.58
CA GLU A 169 -5.27 -1.06 19.37
C GLU A 169 -3.88 -0.56 18.95
N TRP A 170 -3.63 -0.43 17.65
CA TRP A 170 -2.37 0.09 17.15
C TRP A 170 -2.24 1.60 17.38
N SER A 171 -3.32 2.34 17.19
CA SER A 171 -3.34 3.80 17.41
C SER A 171 -3.15 4.14 18.89
N SER A 172 -3.78 3.41 19.81
CA SER A 172 -3.60 3.58 21.27
C SER A 172 -2.19 3.26 21.73
N SER A 173 -1.46 2.44 20.96
CA SER A 173 -0.04 2.14 21.16
C SER A 173 0.90 3.17 20.52
N GLY A 174 0.38 4.31 20.05
CA GLY A 174 1.16 5.40 19.47
C GLY A 174 1.58 5.17 18.01
N ARG A 175 1.02 4.17 17.32
CA ARG A 175 1.36 3.88 15.92
C ARG A 175 0.49 4.68 14.97
N ARG A 176 1.07 5.09 13.84
CA ARG A 176 0.31 5.59 12.69
C ARG A 176 -0.20 4.40 11.88
N VAL A 177 -1.50 4.33 11.65
CA VAL A 177 -2.15 3.28 10.85
C VAL A 177 -2.58 3.87 9.50
N ILE A 178 -2.23 3.19 8.41
CA ILE A 178 -2.70 3.50 7.06
C ILE A 178 -3.35 2.25 6.45
N ALA A 179 -4.40 2.44 5.66
CA ALA A 179 -4.99 1.37 4.86
C ALA A 179 -4.42 1.41 3.44
N LEU A 180 -4.21 0.22 2.88
CA LEU A 180 -3.88 0.02 1.46
C LEU A 180 -5.05 -0.70 0.80
N CYS A 181 -5.52 -0.18 -0.33
CA CYS A 181 -6.62 -0.78 -1.08
C CYS A 181 -6.29 -0.76 -2.57
N TYR A 182 -6.86 -1.71 -3.32
CA TYR A 182 -6.80 -1.69 -4.77
C TYR A 182 -8.12 -2.19 -5.38
N ARG A 183 -8.34 -1.82 -6.64
CA ARG A 183 -9.48 -2.25 -7.45
C ARG A 183 -9.03 -2.47 -8.88
N ILE A 184 -9.38 -3.63 -9.47
CA ILE A 184 -9.17 -3.90 -10.90
C ILE A 184 -10.30 -3.25 -11.70
N ILE A 185 -9.96 -2.26 -12.53
CA ILE A 185 -10.91 -1.56 -13.40
C ILE A 185 -11.12 -2.40 -14.66
N LYS A 186 -12.19 -3.20 -14.67
CA LYS A 186 -12.52 -4.07 -15.82
C LYS A 186 -13.15 -3.30 -16.99
N ASN A 187 -13.82 -2.19 -16.70
CA ASN A 187 -14.43 -1.33 -17.72
C ASN A 187 -13.54 -0.11 -17.97
N GLU A 188 -12.84 -0.11 -19.10
CA GLU A 188 -11.95 0.99 -19.53
C GLU A 188 -12.65 2.36 -19.60
N SER A 189 -13.97 2.40 -19.78
CA SER A 189 -14.72 3.67 -19.78
C SER A 189 -14.81 4.35 -18.40
N GLU A 190 -14.48 3.64 -17.30
CA GLU A 190 -14.36 4.25 -15.97
C GLU A 190 -13.10 5.10 -15.83
N ILE A 191 -12.10 4.90 -16.70
CA ILE A 191 -10.85 5.66 -16.62
C ILE A 191 -11.09 7.04 -17.21
N PRO A 192 -10.77 8.12 -16.47
CA PRO A 192 -10.88 9.49 -16.96
C PRO A 192 -10.20 9.65 -18.30
N LYS A 193 -10.90 10.30 -19.25
CA LYS A 193 -10.31 10.62 -20.54
C LYS A 193 -9.20 11.65 -20.38
N ASP A 194 -9.38 12.59 -19.46
CA ASP A 194 -8.36 13.50 -19.01
C ASP A 194 -7.79 13.01 -17.67
N THR A 195 -6.70 12.24 -17.74
CA THR A 195 -6.02 11.72 -16.55
C THR A 195 -5.26 12.78 -15.77
N ALA A 196 -5.15 14.01 -16.30
CA ALA A 196 -4.66 15.18 -15.58
C ALA A 196 -5.77 15.90 -14.78
N SER A 197 -7.05 15.62 -15.09
CA SER A 197 -8.18 16.14 -14.33
C SER A 197 -8.31 15.43 -12.98
N LEU A 198 -7.84 16.10 -11.92
CA LEU A 198 -7.92 15.58 -10.56
C LEU A 198 -9.36 15.27 -10.14
N GLU A 199 -10.35 16.05 -10.59
CA GLU A 199 -11.75 15.86 -10.24
C GLU A 199 -12.33 14.56 -10.82
N GLU A 200 -11.98 14.23 -12.07
CA GLU A 200 -12.46 12.99 -12.70
C GLU A 200 -11.82 11.76 -12.05
N VAL A 201 -10.52 11.82 -11.74
CA VAL A 201 -9.80 10.72 -11.07
C VAL A 201 -10.29 10.55 -9.63
N GLU A 202 -10.58 11.65 -8.92
CA GLU A 202 -11.04 11.66 -7.53
C GLU A 202 -12.38 10.94 -7.34
N LYS A 203 -13.27 10.98 -8.34
CA LYS A 203 -14.55 10.27 -8.30
C LYS A 203 -14.37 8.75 -8.10
N LEU A 204 -13.27 8.18 -8.58
CA LEU A 204 -12.98 6.75 -8.44
C LEU A 204 -12.56 6.37 -7.01
N ALA A 205 -12.08 7.31 -6.20
CA ALA A 205 -11.73 7.05 -4.79
C ALA A 205 -12.96 6.74 -3.92
N TYR A 206 -14.16 7.10 -4.39
CA TYR A 206 -15.43 6.88 -3.68
C TYR A 206 -16.17 5.62 -4.14
N ASN A 207 -15.57 4.84 -5.04
CA ASN A 207 -16.08 3.54 -5.45
C ASN A 207 -14.93 2.54 -5.56
N LEU A 208 -14.54 1.95 -4.41
CA LEU A 208 -13.46 0.97 -4.31
C LEU A 208 -14.00 -0.47 -4.36
N THR A 209 -15.14 -0.68 -5.05
CA THR A 209 -15.82 -1.97 -5.18
C THR A 209 -15.15 -2.87 -6.20
#